data_AF-A0A354BMR1-F1
#
_entry.id   AF-A0A354BMR1-F1
#
_cell.length_a   1.000
_cell.length_b   1.000
_cell.length_c   1.000
_cell.angle_alpha   90.00
_cell.angle_beta   90.00
_cell.angle_gamma   90.00
#
_symmetry.space_group_name_H-M   'P 1'
#
loop_
_entity.id
_entity.type
_entity.pdbx_description
1 polymer ?
#
loop_
_entity_poly.entity_id
_entity_poly.type
_entity_poly.pdbx_seq_one_letter_code
_entity_poly.pdbx_strand_id
1 'polypeptide(L)' 'MKRKVGFLLALPPAHQSSETVTGLAHAALDAGHEVYLYLIDEGVKNMTSQSYQNLARAGVRMFVCAYGCL' A
#
# COMPACT_ATOMS: atom_id res chain seq x y z
N MET A 1 6.82 -6.39 -19.98
CA MET A 1 6.73 -7.67 -19.24
C MET A 1 6.08 -7.40 -17.90
N LYS A 2 4.95 -8.04 -17.61
CA LYS A 2 4.22 -7.86 -16.34
C LYS A 2 4.98 -8.58 -15.21
N ARG A 3 5.29 -7.85 -14.12
CA ARG A 3 5.99 -8.37 -12.94
C ARG A 3 5.11 -8.22 -11.70
N LYS A 4 5.42 -8.97 -10.65
CA LYS A 4 4.79 -8.82 -9.33
C LYS A 4 5.71 -7.98 -8.45
N VAL A 5 5.19 -6.90 -7.88
CA VAL A 5 5.93 -5.99 -6.99
C VAL A 5 5.22 -5.98 -5.64
N GLY A 6 5.98 -6.22 -4.58
CA GLY A 6 5.50 -6.20 -3.20
C GLY A 6 6.04 -4.99 -2.46
N PHE A 7 5.16 -4.24 -1.80
CA PHE A 7 5.52 -3.19 -0.85
C PHE A 7 5.07 -3.60 0.54
N LEU A 8 5.91 -3.34 1.54
CA LEU A 8 5.59 -3.55 2.94
C LEU A 8 5.72 -2.21 3.66
N LEU A 9 4.66 -1.82 4.36
CA LEU A 9 4.63 -0.60 5.16
C LEU A 9 4.30 -0.94 6.61
N ALA A 10 5.25 -0.63 7.50
CA ALA A 10 5.11 -0.78 8.94
C ALA A 10 4.91 0.56 9.68
N LEU A 11 5.01 1.69 8.97
CA LEU A 11 5.09 3.03 9.55
C LEU A 11 3.74 3.77 9.51
N PRO A 12 3.46 4.65 10.50
CA PRO A 12 2.17 5.34 10.60
C PRO A 12 1.94 6.34 9.46
N PRO A 13 0.69 6.80 9.25
CA PRO A 13 0.33 7.75 8.19
C PRO A 13 1.08 9.08 8.21
N ALA A 14 1.55 9.53 9.38
CA ALA A 14 2.32 10.76 9.51
C ALA A 14 3.75 10.64 8.96
N HIS A 15 4.24 9.42 8.70
CA HIS A 15 5.58 9.19 8.18
C HIS A 15 5.62 9.33 6.65
N GLN A 16 6.66 10.00 6.12
CA GLN A 16 6.87 10.22 4.68
C GLN A 16 6.84 8.96 3.79
N SER A 17 7.11 7.79 4.38
CA SER A 17 7.03 6.50 3.69
C SER A 17 5.62 6.18 3.20
N SER A 18 4.58 6.71 3.86
CA SER A 18 3.19 6.52 3.44
C SER A 18 2.92 7.11 2.05
N GLU A 19 3.41 8.33 1.80
CA GLU A 19 3.31 9.00 0.50
C GLU A 19 4.20 8.32 -0.54
N THR A 20 5.42 7.95 -0.14
CA THR A 20 6.38 7.30 -1.03
C THR A 20 5.84 5.97 -1.56
N VAL A 21 5.28 5.13 -0.68
CA VAL A 21 4.66 3.85 -1.06
C VAL A 21 3.47 4.07 -1.99
N THR A 22 2.67 5.11 -1.76
CA THR A 22 1.54 5.44 -2.64
C THR A 22 2.00 5.82 -4.04
N GLY A 23 3.05 6.64 -4.16
CA GLY A 23 3.62 7.02 -5.47
C GLY A 23 4.23 5.82 -6.20
N LEU A 24 5.01 5.00 -5.50
CA LEU A 24 5.60 3.78 -6.07
C LEU A 24 4.55 2.76 -6.53
N ALA A 25 3.47 2.60 -5.76
CA ALA A 25 2.38 1.72 -6.11
C ALA A 25 1.65 2.18 -7.39
N HIS A 26 1.36 3.48 -7.52
CA HIS A 26 0.80 4.03 -8.77
C HIS A 26 1.74 3.82 -9.95
N ALA A 27 3.02 4.20 -9.81
CA ALA A 27 3.98 4.06 -10.90
C ALA A 27 4.13 2.59 -11.36
N ALA A 28 4.11 1.64 -10.42
CA ALA A 28 4.15 0.21 -10.75
C ALA A 28 2.86 -0.26 -11.45
N LEU A 29 1.68 0.21 -11.02
CA LEU A 29 0.42 -0.08 -11.71
C LEU A 29 0.40 0.50 -13.12
N ASP A 30 0.82 1.75 -13.30
CA ASP A 30 0.88 2.43 -14.60
C ASP A 30 1.86 1.74 -15.56
N ALA A 31 2.95 1.18 -15.03
CA ALA A 31 3.88 0.33 -15.78
C ALA A 31 3.31 -1.07 -16.13
N GLY A 32 2.06 -1.35 -15.76
CA GLY A 32 1.35 -2.60 -16.03
C GLY A 32 1.81 -3.78 -15.15
N HIS A 33 2.35 -3.51 -13.96
CA HIS A 33 2.74 -4.54 -13.00
C HIS A 33 1.59 -4.88 -12.04
N GLU A 34 1.67 -6.07 -11.42
CA GLU A 34 0.79 -6.41 -10.31
C GLU A 34 1.41 -5.91 -9.01
N VAL A 35 0.65 -5.12 -8.26
CA VAL A 35 1.11 -4.54 -7.01
C VAL A 35 0.43 -5.22 -5.83
N TYR A 36 1.25 -5.67 -4.89
CA TYR A 36 0.85 -6.26 -3.61
C TYR A 36 1.33 -5.33 -2.50
N LEU A 37 0.43 -4.93 -1.61
CA LEU A 37 0.75 -4.00 -0.53
C LEU A 37 0.39 -4.64 0.82
N TYR A 38 1.38 -4.77 1.68
CA TYR A 38 1.25 -5.34 3.02
C TYR A 38 1.36 -4.24 4.06
N LEU A 39 0.27 -4.01 4.79
CA LEU A 39 0.22 -3.09 5.93
C LEU A 39 0.36 -3.89 7.22
N ILE A 40 1.39 -3.60 7.99
CA ILE A 40 1.67 -4.24 9.28
C ILE A 40 1.92 -3.17 10.35
N ASP A 41 1.88 -3.56 11.63
CA ASP A 41 2.16 -2.66 12.76
C ASP A 41 1.36 -1.34 12.65
N GLU A 42 1.97 -0.19 12.92
CA GLU A 42 1.40 1.14 12.73
C GLU A 42 1.00 1.46 11.27
N GLY A 43 1.55 0.72 10.31
CA GLY A 43 1.21 0.80 8.88
C GLY A 43 -0.25 0.50 8.57
N VAL A 44 -0.91 -0.32 9.41
CA VAL A 44 -2.35 -0.65 9.28
C VAL A 44 -3.23 0.60 9.28
N LYS A 45 -2.86 1.64 10.04
CA LYS A 45 -3.61 2.90 10.14
C LYS A 45 -3.70 3.66 8.81
N ASN A 46 -2.85 3.34 7.83
CA ASN A 46 -2.92 3.93 6.49
C ASN A 46 -4.14 3.47 5.69
N MET A 47 -4.72 2.30 6.01
CA MET A 47 -5.85 1.72 5.28
C MET A 47 -7.06 2.66 5.23
N THR A 48 -7.28 3.46 6.28
CA THR A 48 -8.44 4.37 6.36
C THR A 48 -8.26 5.63 5.53
N SER A 49 -7.03 5.96 5.12
CA SER A 49 -6.75 7.15 4.31
C SER A 49 -7.30 7.04 2.89
N GLN A 50 -7.71 8.17 2.32
CA GLN A 50 -8.28 8.20 0.97
C GLN A 50 -7.28 7.71 -0.09
N SER A 51 -5.99 8.01 0.09
CA SER A 51 -4.91 7.59 -0.81
C SER A 51 -4.81 6.06 -0.93
N TYR A 52 -4.86 5.35 0.19
CA TYR A 52 -4.77 3.89 0.21
C TYR A 52 -6.07 3.24 -0.28
N GLN A 53 -7.24 3.82 0.02
CA GLN A 53 -8.49 3.38 -0.59
C GLN A 53 -8.48 3.52 -2.12
N ASN A 54 -7.89 4.60 -2.65
CA ASN A 54 -7.76 4.81 -4.08
C ASN A 54 -6.82 3.78 -4.72
N LEU A 55 -5.71 3.42 -4.07
CA LEU A 55 -4.84 2.33 -4.53
C LEU A 55 -5.57 1.00 -4.64
N ALA A 56 -6.38 0.64 -3.64
CA ALA A 56 -7.18 -0.58 -3.67
C ALA A 56 -8.16 -0.57 -4.85
N ARG A 57 -8.84 0.57 -5.10
CA ARG A 57 -9.73 0.76 -6.26
C ARG A 57 -8.98 0.70 -7.60
N ALA A 58 -7.73 1.16 -7.63
CA ALA A 58 -6.86 1.12 -8.82
C ALA A 58 -6.30 -0.28 -9.13
N GLY A 59 -6.54 -1.27 -8.26
CA GLY A 59 -6.16 -2.66 -8.49
C GLY A 59 -4.96 -3.15 -7.68
N VAL A 60 -4.46 -2.37 -6.71
CA VAL A 60 -3.51 -2.88 -5.72
C VAL A 60 -4.17 -3.96 -4.87
N ARG A 61 -3.51 -5.11 -4.73
CA ARG A 61 -3.92 -6.16 -3.79
C ARG A 61 -3.39 -5.83 -2.41
N MET A 62 -4.25 -5.30 -1.55
CA MET A 62 -3.88 -4.88 -0.21
C MET A 62 -4.17 -5.98 0.83
N PHE A 63 -3.20 -6.23 1.69
CA PHE A 63 -3.28 -7.16 2.81
C PHE A 63 -2.95 -6.40 4.09
N VAL A 64 -3.71 -6.67 5.14
CA VAL A 64 -3.62 -5.92 6.39
C VAL A 64 -3.47 -6.91 7.53
N CYS A 65 -2.50 -6.66 8.42
CA CYS A 65 -2.30 -7.46 9.60
C CYS A 65 -3.46 -7.28 10.58
N ALA A 66 -4.24 -8.34 10.81
CA ALA A 66 -5.38 -8.32 11.74
C ALA A 66 -4.98 -7.91 13.17
N TYR A 67 -3.76 -8.24 13.60
CA TYR A 67 -3.25 -7.86 14.93
C TYR A 67 -3.06 -6.34 15.08
N GLY A 68 -2.69 -5.65 14.00
CA GLY A 68 -2.53 -4.18 14.00
C GLY A 68 -3.83 -3.41 13.76
N CYS A 69 -4.96 -4.10 13.58
CA CYS A 69 -6.29 -3.50 13.46
C CYS A 69 -6.99 -3.28 14.81
N LEU A 70 -6.39 -3.75 15.91
CA LEU A 70 -6.87 -3.58 17.29
C LEU A 70 -6.58 -2.16 17.79
#